data_AF-A0A6N4QYY0-F1
#
_entry.id   AF-A0A6N4QYY0-F1
#
_cell.length_a   1.000
_cell.length_b   1.000
_cell.length_c   1.000
_cell.angle_alpha   90.00
_cell.angle_beta   90.00
_cell.angle_gamma   90.00
#
_symmetry.space_group_name_H-M   'P 1'
#
loop_
_entity.id
_entity.type
_entity.pdbx_description
1 polymer ?
#
loop_
_entity_poly.entity_id
_entity_poly.type
_entity_poly.pdbx_seq_one_letter_code
_entity_poly.pdbx_strand_id
1 'polypeptide(L)'
;MNYQRLEKIGKISVSIAITQFVLLLIYMYVPGLKNAWIERHFVPVFVSVLLFSGGLFLSTTLGINLIRSGELEISHIFFSSPVPKPLARLIGLGFLLMGGMGVLMGSLTFPFYLKALFE
;
A
#
# COMPACT_ATOMS: atom_id res chain seq x y z
N MET A 1 3.19 2.61 22.39
CA MET A 1 3.29 1.91 21.08
C MET A 1 4.74 1.91 20.65
N ASN A 2 5.33 0.77 20.31
CA ASN A 2 6.77 0.68 20.02
C ASN A 2 7.04 1.15 18.58
N TYR A 3 7.45 2.41 18.40
CA TYR A 3 7.54 3.08 17.08
C TYR A 3 8.48 2.38 16.09
N GLN A 4 9.57 1.80 16.60
CA GLN A 4 10.47 0.99 15.80
C GLN A 4 9.75 -0.18 15.14
N ARG A 5 8.71 -0.73 15.79
CA ARG A 5 7.89 -1.81 15.20
C ARG A 5 6.98 -1.29 14.11
N LEU A 6 6.37 -0.11 14.28
CA LEU A 6 5.45 0.46 13.29
C LEU A 6 6.20 0.85 12.00
N GLU A 7 7.37 1.46 12.15
CA GLU A 7 8.24 1.80 11.03
C GLU A 7 8.78 0.56 10.33
N LYS A 8 9.13 -0.49 11.09
CA LYS A 8 9.53 -1.79 10.52
C LYS A 8 8.41 -2.44 9.72
N ILE A 9 7.16 -2.41 10.22
CA ILE A 9 5.99 -2.91 9.49
C ILE A 9 5.83 -2.16 8.17
N GLY A 10 5.90 -0.82 8.22
CA GLY A 10 5.81 0.03 7.04
C GLY A 10 6.91 -0.23 6.00
N LYS A 11 8.17 -0.41 6.42
CA LYS A 11 9.28 -0.74 5.51
C LYS A 11 9.10 -2.09 4.84
N ILE A 12 8.71 -3.11 5.61
CA ILE A 12 8.45 -4.46 5.05
C ILE A 12 7.28 -4.41 4.07
N SER A 13 6.20 -3.70 4.44
CA SER A 13 5.02 -3.60 3.59
C SER A 13 5.31 -2.88 2.27
N VAL A 14 6.18 -1.86 2.27
CA VAL A 14 6.67 -1.22 1.03
C VAL A 14 7.41 -2.20 0.14
N SER A 15 8.35 -2.97 0.69
CA SER A 15 9.11 -3.93 -0.11
C SER A 15 8.20 -4.96 -0.78
N ILE A 16 7.17 -5.43 -0.06
CA ILE A 16 6.15 -6.33 -0.61
C ILE A 16 5.34 -5.62 -1.70
N ALA A 17 4.83 -4.41 -1.42
CA ALA A 17 4.03 -3.65 -2.37
C ALA A 17 4.79 -3.35 -3.67
N ILE A 18 6.05 -2.93 -3.59
CA ILE A 18 6.90 -2.68 -4.77
C ILE A 18 7.08 -3.96 -5.58
N THR A 19 7.37 -5.08 -4.90
CA THR A 19 7.53 -6.37 -5.60
C THR A 19 6.25 -6.75 -6.35
N GLN A 20 5.07 -6.63 -5.71
CA GLN A 20 3.80 -6.93 -6.39
C GLN A 20 3.50 -5.98 -7.54
N PHE A 21 3.82 -4.69 -7.37
CA PHE A 21 3.65 -3.70 -8.43
C PHE A 21 4.54 -4.00 -9.64
N VAL A 22 5.80 -4.37 -9.43
CA VAL A 22 6.72 -4.76 -10.51
C VAL A 22 6.22 -6.02 -11.23
N LEU A 23 5.74 -7.03 -10.50
CA LEU A 23 5.16 -8.23 -11.12
C LEU A 23 3.94 -7.93 -11.97
N LEU A 24 3.05 -7.05 -11.49
CA LEU A 24 1.89 -6.58 -12.25
C LEU A 24 2.29 -5.76 -13.48
N LEU A 25 3.34 -4.93 -13.39
CA LEU A 25 3.88 -4.22 -14.56
C LEU A 25 4.43 -5.19 -15.60
N ILE A 26 5.24 -6.18 -15.20
CA ILE A 26 5.76 -7.21 -16.11
C ILE A 26 4.58 -7.92 -16.80
N TYR A 27 3.55 -8.29 -16.04
CA TYR A 27 2.32 -8.87 -16.58
C TYR A 27 1.65 -7.96 -17.64
N MET A 28 1.54 -6.65 -17.37
CA MET A 28 0.91 -5.71 -18.30
C MET A 28 1.66 -5.57 -19.64
N TYR A 29 3.00 -5.58 -19.60
CA TYR A 29 3.85 -5.28 -20.76
C TYR A 29 4.37 -6.51 -21.51
N VAL A 30 4.31 -7.71 -20.92
CA VAL A 30 4.71 -8.96 -21.59
C VAL A 30 3.47 -9.68 -22.12
N PRO A 31 3.12 -9.52 -23.42
CA PRO A 31 1.91 -10.11 -23.98
C PRO A 31 1.88 -11.65 -23.89
N GLY A 32 3.03 -12.32 -23.86
CA GLY A 32 3.12 -13.77 -23.69
C GLY A 32 2.66 -14.28 -22.31
N LEU A 33 2.48 -13.39 -21.32
CA LEU A 33 1.94 -13.73 -20.00
C LEU A 33 0.41 -13.57 -19.92
N LYS A 34 -0.23 -12.98 -20.94
CA LYS A 34 -1.68 -12.76 -20.95
C LYS A 34 -2.40 -14.07 -21.25
N ASN A 35 -2.89 -14.70 -20.19
CA ASN A 35 -3.66 -15.93 -20.25
C ASN A 35 -4.89 -15.76 -19.34
N ALA A 36 -6.06 -16.20 -19.79
CA ALA A 36 -7.31 -16.17 -19.03
C ALA A 36 -7.18 -16.79 -17.63
N TRP A 37 -6.34 -17.82 -17.48
CA TRP A 37 -6.08 -18.40 -16.16
C TRP A 37 -5.27 -17.46 -15.25
N ILE A 38 -4.22 -16.83 -15.78
CA ILE A 38 -3.39 -15.88 -15.01
C ILE A 38 -4.23 -14.65 -14.62
N GLU A 39 -5.05 -14.14 -15.54
CA GLU A 39 -5.95 -13.01 -15.30
C GLU A 39 -7.02 -13.30 -14.24
N ARG A 40 -7.54 -14.53 -14.22
CA ARG A 40 -8.62 -14.91 -13.31
C ARG A 40 -8.12 -15.27 -11.92
N HIS A 41 -6.93 -15.86 -11.80
CA HIS A 41 -6.46 -16.45 -10.55
C HIS A 41 -5.26 -15.73 -9.94
N PHE A 42 -4.28 -15.31 -10.75
CA PHE A 42 -3.03 -14.70 -10.24
C PHE A 42 -3.14 -13.18 -10.08
N VAL A 43 -3.61 -12.48 -11.11
CA VAL A 43 -3.72 -11.01 -11.11
C VAL A 43 -4.53 -10.50 -9.91
N PRO A 44 -5.70 -11.07 -9.57
CA PRO A 44 -6.49 -10.59 -8.45
C PRO A 44 -5.79 -10.79 -7.10
N VAL A 45 -5.08 -11.91 -6.91
CA VAL A 45 -4.29 -12.17 -5.69
C VAL A 45 -3.18 -11.14 -5.55
N PHE A 46 -2.45 -10.86 -6.64
CA PHE A 46 -1.40 -9.83 -6.65
C PHE A 46 -1.95 -8.44 -6.32
N VAL A 47 -3.10 -8.08 -6.89
CA VAL A 47 -3.79 -6.81 -6.59
C VAL A 47 -4.23 -6.75 -5.13
N SER A 48 -4.82 -7.82 -4.57
CA SER A 48 -5.22 -7.86 -3.16
C SER A 48 -4.04 -7.71 -2.20
N VAL A 49 -2.92 -8.38 -2.48
CA VAL A 49 -1.69 -8.25 -1.69
C VAL A 49 -1.09 -6.85 -1.82
N LEU A 50 -1.12 -6.26 -3.03
CA LEU A 50 -0.69 -4.88 -3.26
C LEU A 50 -1.54 -3.88 -2.48
N LEU A 51 -2.88 -4.01 -2.50
CA LEU A 51 -3.80 -3.16 -1.75
C LEU A 51 -3.57 -3.28 -0.24
N PHE A 52 -3.39 -4.50 0.26
CA PHE A 52 -3.12 -4.74 1.67
C PHE A 52 -1.80 -4.12 2.12
N SER A 53 -0.71 -4.44 1.42
CA SER A 53 0.65 -4.01 1.78
C SER A 53 0.89 -2.52 1.52
N GLY A 54 0.37 -1.99 0.40
CA GLY A 54 0.34 -0.56 0.12
C GLY A 54 -0.50 0.20 1.15
N GLY A 55 -1.66 -0.35 1.54
CA GLY A 55 -2.49 0.22 2.59
C GLY A 55 -1.81 0.26 3.95
N LEU A 56 -1.08 -0.79 4.32
CA LEU A 56 -0.25 -0.81 5.54
C LEU A 56 0.84 0.25 5.51
N PHE A 57 1.52 0.44 4.37
CA PHE A 57 2.53 1.49 4.24
C PHE A 57 1.91 2.89 4.40
N LEU A 58 0.83 3.16 3.67
CA LEU A 58 0.13 4.45 3.70
C LEU A 58 -0.37 4.77 5.11
N SER A 59 -0.96 3.80 5.81
CA SER A 59 -1.49 4.02 7.16
C SER A 59 -0.39 4.19 8.20
N THR A 60 0.67 3.38 8.15
CA THR A 60 1.72 3.38 9.18
C THR A 60 2.77 4.45 8.95
N THR A 61 3.38 4.47 7.76
CA THR A 61 4.59 5.25 7.49
C THR A 61 4.27 6.67 7.08
N LEU A 62 3.15 6.87 6.36
CA LEU A 62 2.68 8.19 6.01
C LEU A 62 1.65 8.68 7.03
N GLY A 63 0.53 7.98 7.21
CA GLY A 63 -0.59 8.45 8.01
C GLY A 63 -0.27 8.70 9.48
N ILE A 64 0.03 7.63 10.24
CA ILE A 64 0.31 7.72 11.68
C ILE A 64 1.52 8.64 11.96
N ASN A 65 2.57 8.53 11.15
CA ASN A 65 3.75 9.37 11.31
C ASN A 65 3.45 10.87 11.06
N LEU A 66 2.72 11.22 9.99
CA LEU A 66 2.35 12.61 9.67
C LEU A 66 1.40 13.23 10.71
N ILE A 67 0.44 12.46 11.20
CA ILE A 67 -0.47 12.91 12.27
C ILE A 67 0.33 13.25 13.54
N ARG A 68 1.36 12.44 13.82
CA ARG A 68 2.17 12.58 15.03
C ARG A 68 3.21 13.69 14.92
N SER A 69 4.03 13.68 13.87
CA SER A 69 5.11 14.67 13.69
C SER A 69 4.51 16.05 13.39
N GLY A 70 3.42 16.10 12.62
CA GLY A 70 2.95 17.35 12.02
C GLY A 70 3.98 17.97 11.07
N GLU A 71 5.02 17.21 10.75
CA GLU A 71 6.11 17.58 9.87
C GLU A 71 5.97 16.68 8.65
N LEU A 72 5.52 17.31 7.56
CA LEU A 72 5.69 16.77 6.23
C LEU A 72 7.19 16.88 5.92
N GLU A 73 8.00 15.97 6.46
CA GLU A 73 9.31 15.65 5.89
C GLU A 73 9.05 14.87 4.59
N ILE A 74 8.36 15.50 3.65
CA ILE A 74 8.32 15.01 2.29
C ILE A 74 9.67 15.37 1.69
N SER A 75 10.67 14.56 2.02
CA SER A 75 12.00 14.63 1.42
C SER A 75 12.00 14.24 -0.07
N HIS A 76 10.87 13.79 -0.64
CA HIS A 76 10.88 13.17 -1.97
C HIS A 76 9.73 13.50 -2.94
N ILE A 77 8.75 14.35 -2.58
CA ILE A 77 7.58 14.59 -3.43
C ILE A 77 7.22 16.09 -3.41
N PHE A 78 7.95 16.86 -4.22
CA PHE A 78 7.56 18.16 -4.80
C PHE A 78 7.02 19.25 -3.85
N PHE A 79 7.81 20.32 -3.71
CA PHE A 79 7.58 21.59 -2.99
C PHE A 79 7.94 21.63 -1.49
N SER A 80 9.13 22.17 -1.23
CA SER A 80 9.66 22.55 0.09
C SER A 80 9.01 23.84 0.63
N SER A 81 7.69 23.90 0.67
CA SER A 81 6.99 24.92 1.46
C SER A 81 6.64 24.30 2.81
N PRO A 82 6.95 24.95 3.96
CA PRO A 82 6.55 24.42 5.25
C PRO A 82 5.02 24.34 5.30
N VAL A 83 4.49 23.12 5.20
CA VAL A 83 3.05 22.90 5.33
C VAL A 83 2.69 23.18 6.80
N PRO A 84 1.68 24.04 7.07
CA PRO A 84 1.25 24.30 8.44
C PRO A 84 0.91 22.99 9.15
N LYS A 85 1.39 22.83 10.39
CA LYS A 85 1.22 21.62 11.20
C LYS A 85 -0.22 21.05 11.20
N PRO A 86 -1.30 21.86 11.29
CA PRO A 86 -2.66 21.34 11.23
C PRO A 86 -3.00 20.68 9.89
N LEU A 87 -2.50 21.26 8.79
CA LEU A 87 -2.74 20.80 7.44
C LEU A 87 -1.94 19.51 7.15
N ALA A 88 -0.71 19.43 7.66
CA ALA A 88 0.11 18.22 7.63
C ALA A 88 -0.56 17.04 8.34
N ARG A 89 -1.17 17.29 9.50
CA ARG A 89 -1.94 16.28 10.25
C ARG A 89 -3.20 15.84 9.52
N LEU A 90 -3.89 16.77 8.85
CA LEU A 90 -5.07 16.46 8.06
C LEU A 90 -4.74 15.61 6.83
N ILE A 91 -3.62 15.90 6.17
CA ILE A 91 -3.05 15.05 5.11
C ILE A 91 -2.71 13.66 5.65
N GLY A 92 -2.05 13.59 6.82
CA GLY A 92 -1.78 12.33 7.50
C GLY A 92 -3.05 11.53 7.81
N LEU A 93 -4.12 12.19 8.23
CA LEU A 93 -5.42 11.55 8.44
C LEU A 93 -6.01 11.02 7.12
N GLY A 94 -5.85 11.74 6.01
CA GLY A 94 -6.21 11.25 4.68
C GLY A 94 -5.46 9.96 4.32
N PHE A 95 -4.14 9.92 4.52
CA PHE A 95 -3.33 8.71 4.29
C PHE A 95 -3.69 7.56 5.22
N LEU A 96 -4.04 7.86 6.48
CA LEU A 96 -4.52 6.85 7.43
C LEU A 96 -5.82 6.21 6.96
N LEU A 97 -6.79 7.02 6.52
CA LEU A 97 -8.08 6.53 6.03
C LEU A 97 -7.92 5.73 4.74
N MET A 98 -7.19 6.28 3.76
CA MET A 98 -6.92 5.59 2.49
C MET A 98 -6.15 4.28 2.71
N GLY A 99 -5.15 4.30 3.59
CA GLY A 99 -4.39 3.11 3.95
C GLY A 99 -5.24 2.06 4.66
N GLY A 100 -6.09 2.49 5.60
CA GLY A 100 -7.04 1.63 6.30
C GLY A 100 -8.04 0.98 5.34
N MET A 101 -8.57 1.73 4.38
CA MET A 101 -9.44 1.19 3.33
C MET A 101 -8.70 0.16 2.46
N GLY A 102 -7.45 0.43 2.05
CA GLY A 102 -6.63 -0.52 1.31
C GLY A 102 -6.39 -1.82 2.07
N VAL A 103 -6.09 -1.73 3.36
CA VAL A 103 -5.94 -2.89 4.25
C VAL A 103 -7.24 -3.69 4.34
N LEU A 104 -8.38 -3.02 4.54
CA LEU A 104 -9.69 -3.67 4.61
C LEU A 104 -10.04 -4.36 3.28
N MET A 105 -9.94 -3.66 2.15
CA MET A 105 -10.21 -4.23 0.84
C MET A 105 -9.29 -5.41 0.53
N GLY A 106 -7.99 -5.27 0.78
CA GLY A 106 -7.03 -6.36 0.62
C GLY A 106 -7.38 -7.57 1.49
N SER A 107 -7.73 -7.35 2.76
CA SER A 107 -8.11 -8.42 3.69
C SER A 107 -9.41 -9.13 3.32
N LEU A 108 -10.39 -8.41 2.76
CA LEU A 108 -11.66 -8.98 2.32
C LEU A 108 -11.54 -9.75 1.00
N THR A 109 -10.76 -9.21 0.06
CA THR A 109 -10.62 -9.79 -1.29
C THR A 109 -9.61 -10.93 -1.34
N PHE A 110 -8.53 -10.85 -0.55
CA PHE A 110 -7.48 -11.86 -0.53
C PHE A 110 -7.98 -13.30 -0.28
N PRO A 111 -8.77 -13.60 0.77
CA PRO A 111 -9.23 -14.97 1.01
C PRO A 111 -10.16 -15.48 -0.08
N PHE A 112 -10.95 -14.60 -0.71
CA PHE A 112 -11.83 -14.96 -1.82
C PHE A 112 -11.02 -15.38 -3.05
N TYR A 113 -10.04 -14.56 -3.45
CA TYR A 113 -9.20 -14.86 -4.61
C TYR A 113 -8.19 -15.99 -4.34
N LEU A 114 -7.72 -16.11 -3.10
CA LEU A 114 -6.87 -17.24 -2.70
C LEU A 114 -7.63 -18.54 -2.79
N LYS A 115 -8.89 -18.59 -2.32
CA LYS A 115 -9.74 -19.78 -2.48
C LYS A 115 -9.93 -20.12 -3.96
N ALA A 116 -10.25 -19.12 -4.79
CA ALA A 116 -10.42 -19.30 -6.22
C ALA A 116 -9.14 -19.75 -6.95
N LEU A 117 -7.95 -19.57 -6.38
CA LEU A 117 -6.67 -20.05 -6.96
C LEU A 117 -6.49 -21.58 -6.79
N PHE A 118 -7.10 -22.17 -5.75
CA PHE A 118 -6.96 -23.59 -5.40
C PHE A 118 -8.17 -24.45 -5.85
N GLU A 119 -9.19 -23.83 -6.44
CA GLU A 119 -10.35 -24.48 -7.08
C GLU A 119 -10.19 -24.50 -8.61
#